data_AF-A0A9P7J9G8-F1
#
_entry.id   AF-A0A9P7J9G8-F1
#
_cell.length_a   1.000
_cell.length_b   1.000
_cell.length_c   1.000
_cell.angle_alpha   90.00
_cell.angle_beta   90.00
_cell.angle_gamma   90.00
#
_symmetry.space_group_name_H-M   'P 1'
#
loop_
_entity.id
_entity.type
_entity.pdbx_description
1 polymer ?
#
loop_
_entity_poly.entity_id
_entity_poly.type
_entity_poly.pdbx_seq_one_letter_code
_entity_poly.pdbx_strand_id
1 'polypeptide(L)'
;MDNASNNDTFMLELEIELEMRGIPFDHADLHVYTNTLSNEPVGQCHGIVNACRHSGQHHCWNNNGYWKGKLPDDKETLPVLWLLQDCLTCWSSTFKMIDRVLTLHPAIQSFLQEIQNVDIAHLSMDLKDIDVLCDIHQIIEVPHAAPELLTSKHTPTLSMAIPAYELLQTKWTKLKGTIWELAHYIEIGLDKLSNYIHQGRKTQIYTLAMIINLSLKLE
;
A
#
# COMPACT_ATOMS: atom_id res chain seq x y z
N MET A 1 16.73 12.43 -32.82
CA MET A 1 16.77 13.40 -31.71
C MET A 1 16.41 12.64 -30.46
N ASP A 2 17.35 12.52 -29.54
CA ASP A 2 17.18 11.73 -28.32
C ASP A 2 16.42 12.56 -27.29
N ASN A 3 15.13 12.28 -27.12
CA ASN A 3 14.27 13.00 -26.19
C ASN A 3 14.60 12.66 -24.73
N ALA A 4 15.29 11.54 -24.48
CA ALA A 4 15.68 11.12 -23.13
C ALA A 4 16.85 11.97 -22.60
N SER A 5 17.89 12.22 -23.42
CA SER A 5 19.05 13.00 -22.96
C SER A 5 18.70 14.45 -22.59
N ASN A 6 17.72 15.04 -23.28
CA ASN A 6 17.23 16.40 -22.97
C ASN A 6 16.43 16.44 -21.66
N ASN A 7 15.66 15.39 -21.36
CA ASN A 7 14.91 15.31 -20.11
C ASN A 7 15.84 15.15 -18.90
N ASP A 8 16.86 14.29 -18.99
CA ASP A 8 17.83 14.12 -17.90
C ASP A 8 18.62 15.42 -17.62
N THR A 9 19.00 16.13 -18.68
CA THR A 9 19.69 17.43 -18.54
C THR A 9 18.81 18.44 -17.78
N PHE A 10 17.51 18.50 -18.11
CA PHE A 10 16.55 19.37 -17.42
C PHE A 10 16.33 18.96 -15.96
N MET A 11 16.26 17.65 -15.67
CA MET A 11 16.09 17.14 -14.31
C MET A 11 17.29 17.45 -13.41
N LEU A 12 18.50 17.41 -13.98
CA LEU A 12 19.74 17.80 -13.29
C LEU A 12 19.80 19.31 -13.04
N GLU A 13 19.37 20.14 -13.99
CA GLU A 13 19.25 21.59 -13.76
C GLU A 13 18.22 21.90 -12.66
N LEU A 14 17.09 21.18 -12.64
CA LEU A 14 16.07 21.32 -11.61
C LEU A 14 16.58 20.93 -10.22
N GLU A 15 17.35 19.84 -10.14
CA GLU A 15 18.00 19.39 -8.91
C GLU A 15 18.89 20.48 -8.31
N ILE A 16 19.77 21.07 -9.12
CA ILE A 16 20.64 22.17 -8.69
C ILE A 16 19.84 23.36 -8.17
N GLU A 17 18.76 23.75 -8.86
CA GLU A 17 17.89 24.86 -8.44
C GLU A 17 17.15 24.57 -7.13
N LEU A 18 16.73 23.33 -6.89
CA LEU A 18 16.07 22.92 -5.66
C LEU A 18 17.05 22.83 -4.49
N GLU A 19 18.26 22.31 -4.71
CA GLU A 19 19.34 22.29 -3.73
C GLU A 19 19.72 23.70 -3.28
N MET A 20 19.81 24.66 -4.22
CA MET A 20 20.05 26.07 -3.90
C MET A 20 18.98 26.68 -2.99
N ARG A 21 17.76 26.13 -3.00
CA ARG A 21 16.65 26.54 -2.13
C ARG A 21 16.56 25.72 -0.84
N GLY A 22 17.50 24.80 -0.61
CA GLY A 22 17.50 23.90 0.55
C GLY A 22 16.43 22.82 0.47
N ILE A 23 15.94 22.50 -0.73
CA ILE A 23 14.94 21.46 -0.97
C ILE A 23 15.71 20.22 -1.47
N PRO A 24 15.74 19.12 -0.70
CA PRO A 24 16.40 17.90 -1.16
C PRO A 24 15.61 17.31 -2.32
N PHE A 25 16.30 17.05 -3.43
CA PHE A 25 15.75 16.42 -4.62
C PHE A 25 16.85 15.54 -5.20
N ASP A 26 16.54 14.27 -5.46
CA ASP A 26 17.45 13.31 -6.11
C ASP A 26 16.75 12.78 -7.35
N HIS A 27 17.16 13.27 -8.52
CA HIS A 27 16.53 12.88 -9.78
C HIS A 27 16.83 11.43 -10.17
N ALA A 28 17.98 10.89 -9.73
CA ALA A 28 18.37 9.51 -10.01
C ALA A 28 17.50 8.54 -9.19
N ASP A 29 17.27 8.85 -7.91
CA ASP A 29 16.36 8.07 -7.05
C ASP A 29 14.92 8.07 -7.60
N LEU A 30 14.45 9.23 -8.11
CA LEU A 30 13.16 9.32 -8.78
C LEU A 30 13.07 8.44 -10.04
N HIS A 31 14.14 8.37 -10.83
CA HIS A 31 14.18 7.50 -12.01
C HIS A 31 14.12 6.02 -11.61
N VAL A 32 14.80 5.64 -10.51
CA VAL A 32 14.72 4.27 -9.97
C VAL A 32 13.30 3.98 -9.49
N TYR A 33 12.69 4.89 -8.73
CA TYR A 33 11.32 4.74 -8.22
C TYR A 33 10.31 4.55 -9.37
N THR A 34 10.38 5.40 -10.39
CA THR A 34 9.47 5.34 -11.54
C THR A 34 9.68 4.09 -12.39
N ASN A 35 10.91 3.62 -12.53
CA ASN A 35 11.22 2.36 -13.19
C ASN A 35 10.67 1.16 -12.39
N THR A 36 10.86 1.14 -11.07
CA THR A 36 10.26 0.14 -10.18
C THR A 36 8.74 0.14 -10.27
N LEU A 37 8.10 1.31 -10.27
CA LEU A 37 6.65 1.41 -10.43
C LEU A 37 6.18 0.86 -11.78
N SER A 38 6.97 1.08 -12.84
CA SER A 38 6.70 0.56 -14.19
C SER A 38 6.83 -0.97 -14.27
N ASN A 39 7.60 -1.59 -13.37
CA ASN A 39 7.72 -3.04 -13.24
C ASN A 39 6.57 -3.69 -12.45
N GLU A 40 5.53 -2.92 -12.09
CA GLU A 40 4.31 -3.39 -11.43
C GLU A 40 4.59 -4.19 -10.13
N PRO A 41 5.04 -3.53 -9.04
CA PRO A 41 5.47 -4.21 -7.81
C PRO A 41 4.34 -5.01 -7.15
N VAL A 42 3.08 -4.58 -7.31
CA VAL A 42 1.91 -5.35 -6.86
C VAL A 42 1.76 -6.64 -7.68
N GLY A 43 2.00 -6.58 -9.00
CA GLY A 43 2.02 -7.74 -9.89
C GLY A 43 3.10 -8.75 -9.49
N GLN A 44 4.29 -8.27 -9.10
CA GLN A 44 5.34 -9.13 -8.53
C GLN A 44 4.87 -9.82 -7.24
N CYS A 45 4.17 -9.12 -6.34
CA CYS A 45 3.57 -9.73 -5.15
C CYS A 45 2.61 -10.87 -5.51
N HIS A 46 1.74 -10.68 -6.51
CA HIS A 46 0.86 -11.76 -6.99
C HIS A 46 1.68 -12.95 -7.49
N GLY A 47 2.74 -12.70 -8.27
CA GLY A 47 3.64 -13.73 -8.77
C GLY A 47 4.23 -14.57 -7.64
N ILE A 48 4.81 -13.91 -6.62
CA ILE A 48 5.38 -14.56 -5.44
C ILE A 48 4.32 -15.40 -4.73
N VAL A 49 3.17 -14.81 -4.41
CA VAL A 49 2.10 -15.50 -3.68
C VAL A 49 1.62 -16.73 -4.44
N ASN A 50 1.42 -16.60 -5.75
CA ASN A 50 1.02 -17.73 -6.60
C ASN A 50 2.10 -18.82 -6.58
N ALA A 51 3.36 -18.48 -6.82
CA ALA A 51 4.45 -19.45 -6.85
C ALA A 51 4.62 -20.18 -5.50
N CYS A 52 4.58 -19.45 -4.39
CA CYS A 52 4.66 -20.02 -3.05
C CYS A 52 3.47 -20.94 -2.73
N ARG A 53 2.26 -20.59 -3.20
CA ARG A 53 1.08 -21.47 -3.05
C ARG A 53 1.18 -22.74 -3.88
N HIS A 54 1.67 -22.66 -5.12
CA HIS A 54 1.88 -23.83 -5.97
C HIS A 54 2.92 -24.79 -5.40
N SER A 55 3.96 -24.26 -4.74
CA SER A 55 4.98 -25.07 -4.05
C SER A 55 4.48 -25.76 -2.76
N GLY A 56 3.27 -25.42 -2.30
CA GLY A 56 2.73 -25.89 -1.02
C GLY A 56 3.28 -25.16 0.21
N GLN A 57 4.22 -24.22 0.06
CA GLN A 57 4.88 -23.55 1.19
C GLN A 57 4.16 -22.32 1.77
N HIS A 58 2.91 -22.07 1.36
CA HIS A 58 2.06 -20.95 1.81
C HIS A 58 1.82 -20.76 3.33
N HIS A 59 2.26 -21.68 4.19
CA HIS A 59 2.20 -21.59 5.67
C HIS A 59 3.39 -22.26 6.40
N CYS A 60 4.31 -22.89 5.66
CA CYS A 60 5.24 -23.88 6.26
C CYS A 60 6.65 -23.35 6.55
N TRP A 61 6.91 -22.05 6.39
CA TRP A 61 8.24 -21.49 6.65
C TRP A 61 8.61 -21.41 8.13
N ASN A 62 7.68 -21.74 9.01
CA ASN A 62 7.89 -21.67 10.43
C ASN A 62 7.24 -22.85 11.16
N ASN A 63 8.02 -23.88 11.47
CA ASN A 63 7.58 -24.93 12.38
C ASN A 63 7.60 -24.36 13.82
N ASN A 64 6.41 -24.13 14.39
CA ASN A 64 6.16 -23.67 15.77
C ASN A 64 6.45 -22.20 16.10
N GLY A 65 6.60 -21.30 15.12
CA GLY A 65 6.84 -19.87 15.39
C GLY A 65 8.33 -19.47 15.47
N TYR A 66 9.25 -20.45 15.45
CA TYR A 66 10.70 -20.26 15.33
C TYR A 66 11.22 -20.12 13.89
N TRP A 67 11.77 -18.96 13.55
CA TRP A 67 12.45 -18.73 12.28
C TRP A 67 13.96 -18.91 12.42
N LYS A 68 14.59 -19.64 11.49
CA LYS A 68 16.03 -19.99 11.56
C LYS A 68 16.95 -18.90 10.96
N GLY A 69 16.40 -17.88 10.32
CA GLY A 69 17.16 -16.79 9.69
C GLY A 69 17.26 -15.54 10.58
N LYS A 70 18.09 -14.58 10.16
CA LYS A 70 18.21 -13.28 10.85
C LYS A 70 17.11 -12.33 10.37
N LEU A 71 16.31 -11.80 11.29
CA LEU A 71 15.42 -10.68 11.00
C LEU A 71 16.17 -9.35 11.16
N PRO A 72 15.69 -8.27 10.52
CA PRO A 72 16.28 -6.92 10.67
C PRO A 72 16.23 -6.37 12.10
N ASP A 73 15.31 -6.84 12.95
CA ASP A 73 15.00 -6.31 14.29
C ASP A 73 15.49 -7.22 15.44
N ASP A 74 16.42 -8.14 15.16
CA ASP A 74 16.92 -9.17 16.10
C ASP A 74 15.83 -10.06 16.75
N LYS A 75 14.60 -10.00 16.23
CA LYS A 75 13.48 -10.86 16.61
C LYS A 75 13.64 -12.23 15.96
N GLU A 76 13.71 -13.28 16.78
CA GLU A 76 13.87 -14.67 16.30
C GLU A 76 12.54 -15.32 15.86
N THR A 77 11.41 -14.60 15.96
CA THR A 77 10.08 -15.17 15.73
C THR A 77 9.36 -14.45 14.59
N LEU A 78 9.06 -15.17 13.52
CA LEU A 78 8.10 -14.75 12.50
C LEU A 78 6.69 -15.17 12.92
N PRO A 79 5.67 -14.31 12.72
CA PRO A 79 4.30 -14.70 12.98
C PRO A 79 3.88 -15.83 12.04
N VAL A 80 3.16 -16.81 12.58
CA VAL A 80 2.65 -17.95 11.81
C VAL A 80 1.43 -17.48 11.01
N LEU A 81 1.68 -17.05 9.78
CA LEU A 81 0.69 -16.46 8.89
C LEU A 81 0.67 -17.19 7.55
N TRP A 82 -0.50 -17.17 6.90
CA TRP A 82 -0.70 -17.70 5.56
C TRP A 82 -0.48 -16.58 4.53
N LEU A 83 0.14 -16.92 3.40
CA LEU A 83 0.06 -16.06 2.22
C LEU A 83 -1.36 -16.05 1.67
N LEU A 84 -1.92 -14.85 1.57
CA LEU A 84 -3.27 -14.61 1.09
C LEU A 84 -3.24 -14.25 -0.38
N GLN A 85 -4.11 -14.88 -1.17
CA GLN A 85 -4.31 -14.50 -2.56
C GLN A 85 -5.24 -13.29 -2.63
N ASP A 86 -4.95 -12.39 -3.56
CA ASP A 86 -5.85 -11.30 -3.86
C ASP A 86 -7.16 -11.79 -4.50
N CYS A 87 -8.25 -11.08 -4.23
CA CYS A 87 -9.59 -11.38 -4.71
C CYS A 87 -10.24 -10.10 -5.24
N LEU A 88 -10.47 -10.02 -6.55
CA LEU A 88 -11.00 -8.82 -7.21
C LEU A 88 -12.32 -8.30 -6.63
N THR A 89 -13.13 -9.15 -5.99
CA THR A 89 -14.42 -8.77 -5.40
C THR A 89 -14.32 -8.31 -3.95
N CYS A 90 -13.16 -8.47 -3.31
CA CYS A 90 -12.94 -8.12 -1.91
C CYS A 90 -12.15 -6.82 -1.78
N TRP A 91 -12.72 -5.81 -1.14
CA TRP A 91 -12.14 -4.46 -1.07
C TRP A 91 -10.83 -4.37 -0.26
N SER A 92 -10.42 -5.43 0.43
CA SER A 92 -9.22 -5.44 1.29
C SER A 92 -8.26 -6.59 0.99
N SER A 93 -8.50 -7.38 -0.04
CA SER A 93 -7.65 -8.52 -0.34
C SER A 93 -6.27 -8.09 -0.83
N THR A 94 -6.16 -7.03 -1.63
CA THR A 94 -4.87 -6.53 -2.11
C THR A 94 -4.03 -6.01 -0.94
N PHE A 95 -4.63 -5.21 -0.04
CA PHE A 95 -3.96 -4.77 1.20
C PHE A 95 -3.47 -5.95 2.02
N LYS A 96 -4.35 -6.92 2.31
CA LYS A 96 -4.00 -8.11 3.10
C LYS A 96 -2.95 -8.99 2.43
N MET A 97 -2.94 -9.07 1.10
CA MET A 97 -1.90 -9.80 0.36
C MET A 97 -0.55 -9.12 0.56
N ILE A 98 -0.48 -7.80 0.33
CA ILE A 98 0.75 -7.02 0.46
C ILE A 98 1.26 -7.04 1.90
N ASP A 99 0.40 -6.83 2.90
CA ASP A 99 0.72 -6.94 4.33
C ASP A 99 1.41 -8.27 4.66
N ARG A 100 0.89 -9.38 4.12
CA ARG A 100 1.44 -10.72 4.35
C ARG A 100 2.77 -10.93 3.65
N VAL A 101 2.93 -10.42 2.44
CA VAL A 101 4.20 -10.49 1.69
C VAL A 101 5.27 -9.67 2.40
N LEU A 102 4.97 -8.45 2.83
CA LEU A 102 5.91 -7.60 3.58
C LEU A 102 6.30 -8.24 4.93
N THR A 103 5.33 -8.76 5.68
CA THR A 103 5.58 -9.40 6.98
C THR A 103 6.44 -10.66 6.85
N LEU A 104 6.21 -11.46 5.81
CA LEU A 104 6.91 -12.74 5.58
C LEU A 104 8.11 -12.59 4.64
N HIS A 105 8.47 -11.37 4.25
CA HIS A 105 9.52 -11.10 3.26
C HIS A 105 10.85 -11.84 3.56
N PRO A 106 11.39 -11.85 4.80
CA PRO A 106 12.64 -12.58 5.08
C PRO A 106 12.56 -14.08 4.81
N ALA A 107 11.39 -14.69 5.07
CA ALA A 107 11.15 -16.11 4.80
C ALA A 107 10.98 -16.37 3.31
N ILE A 108 10.24 -15.51 2.61
CA ILE A 108 10.05 -15.58 1.16
C ILE A 108 11.40 -15.45 0.45
N GLN A 109 12.22 -14.47 0.83
CA GLN A 109 13.54 -14.26 0.22
C GLN A 109 14.45 -15.47 0.42
N SER A 110 14.45 -16.06 1.62
CA SER A 110 15.22 -17.28 1.90
C SER A 110 14.73 -18.46 1.05
N PHE A 111 13.42 -18.62 0.90
CA PHE A 111 12.81 -19.65 0.05
C PHE A 111 13.16 -19.47 -1.44
N LEU A 112 13.10 -18.25 -1.95
CA LEU A 112 13.46 -17.94 -3.34
C LEU A 112 14.95 -18.19 -3.64
N GLN A 113 15.81 -18.07 -2.62
CA GLN A 113 17.25 -18.33 -2.73
C GLN A 113 17.61 -19.83 -2.61
N GLU A 114 16.66 -20.71 -2.27
CA GLU A 114 16.93 -22.15 -2.23
C GLU A 114 17.20 -22.70 -3.64
N ILE A 115 18.19 -23.60 -3.75
CA ILE A 115 18.67 -24.20 -5.01
C ILE A 115 17.55 -24.92 -5.78
N GLN A 116 16.47 -25.34 -5.11
CA GLN A 116 15.35 -26.02 -5.76
C GLN A 116 14.37 -25.06 -6.46
N ASN A 117 14.47 -23.75 -6.20
CA ASN A 117 13.51 -22.74 -6.64
C ASN A 117 14.09 -21.77 -7.68
N VAL A 118 15.09 -22.20 -8.46
CA VAL A 118 15.72 -21.36 -9.51
C VAL A 118 14.70 -20.78 -10.49
N ASP A 119 13.64 -21.55 -10.78
CA ASP A 119 12.57 -21.13 -11.69
C ASP A 119 11.76 -19.94 -11.16
N ILE A 120 11.74 -19.71 -9.84
CA ILE A 120 10.96 -18.67 -9.17
C ILE A 120 11.88 -17.54 -8.66
N ALA A 121 13.21 -17.73 -8.65
CA ALA A 121 14.18 -16.76 -8.16
C ALA A 121 14.09 -15.38 -8.83
N HIS A 122 13.62 -15.32 -10.08
CA HIS A 122 13.39 -14.07 -10.82
C HIS A 122 12.27 -13.19 -10.24
N LEU A 123 11.43 -13.74 -9.35
CA LEU A 123 10.39 -13.00 -8.63
C LEU A 123 10.89 -12.33 -7.36
N SER A 124 12.19 -12.44 -7.04
CA SER A 124 12.77 -11.74 -5.90
C SER A 124 12.66 -10.23 -6.09
N MET A 125 12.14 -9.55 -5.06
CA MET A 125 12.09 -8.10 -5.01
C MET A 125 13.41 -7.54 -4.45
N ASP A 126 13.87 -6.42 -5.01
CA ASP A 126 14.97 -5.65 -4.45
C ASP A 126 14.49 -4.74 -3.31
N LEU A 127 15.41 -4.15 -2.54
CA LEU A 127 15.09 -3.20 -1.47
C LEU A 127 14.22 -2.04 -1.97
N LYS A 128 14.50 -1.51 -3.16
CA LYS A 128 13.71 -0.44 -3.76
C LYS A 128 12.29 -0.89 -4.14
N ASP A 129 12.13 -2.13 -4.59
CA ASP A 129 10.81 -2.71 -4.86
C ASP A 129 9.99 -2.82 -3.57
N ILE A 130 10.64 -3.20 -2.47
CA ILE A 130 10.02 -3.27 -1.13
C ILE A 130 9.66 -1.87 -0.61
N ASP A 131 10.50 -0.86 -0.82
CA ASP A 131 10.21 0.52 -0.42
C ASP A 131 8.97 1.06 -1.13
N VAL A 132 8.91 0.93 -2.47
CA VAL A 132 7.73 1.33 -3.27
C VAL A 132 6.49 0.55 -2.84
N LEU A 133 6.65 -0.75 -2.56
CA LEU A 133 5.54 -1.58 -2.07
C LEU A 133 5.04 -1.13 -0.69
N CYS A 134 5.94 -0.71 0.21
CA CYS A 134 5.59 -0.13 1.51
C CYS A 134 4.82 1.18 1.36
N ASP A 135 5.19 2.03 0.40
CA ASP A 135 4.44 3.27 0.10
C ASP A 135 3.03 2.96 -0.41
N ILE A 136 2.91 2.02 -1.36
CA ILE A 136 1.62 1.54 -1.86
C ILE A 136 0.79 0.96 -0.71
N HIS A 137 1.40 0.17 0.17
CA HIS A 137 0.76 -0.42 1.34
C HIS A 137 0.19 0.66 2.28
N GLN A 138 0.95 1.72 2.58
CA GLN A 138 0.48 2.84 3.40
C GLN A 138 -0.70 3.58 2.76
N ILE A 139 -0.71 3.75 1.44
CA ILE A 139 -1.82 4.42 0.73
C ILE A 139 -3.10 3.61 0.81
N ILE A 140 -3.03 2.29 0.60
CA ILE A 140 -4.19 1.38 0.61
C ILE A 140 -4.61 0.94 2.02
N GLU A 141 -3.79 1.16 3.05
CA GLU A 141 -4.16 0.99 4.45
C GLU A 141 -5.32 1.92 4.83
N VAL A 142 -5.29 3.17 4.35
CA VAL A 142 -6.33 4.16 4.66
C VAL A 142 -7.74 3.70 4.26
N PRO A 143 -7.99 3.27 3.00
CA PRO A 143 -9.29 2.70 2.62
C PRO A 143 -9.55 1.33 3.23
N HIS A 144 -8.54 0.58 3.66
CA HIS A 144 -8.76 -0.66 4.43
C HIS A 144 -9.38 -0.38 5.81
N ALA A 145 -8.88 0.64 6.51
CA ALA A 145 -9.32 0.99 7.87
C ALA A 145 -10.73 1.61 7.91
N ALA A 146 -11.19 2.26 6.83
CA ALA A 146 -12.47 2.97 6.83
C ALA A 146 -13.70 2.03 6.95
N PRO A 147 -13.82 0.94 6.18
CA PRO A 147 -14.87 -0.05 6.40
C PRO A 147 -14.78 -0.71 7.77
N GLU A 148 -13.59 -0.96 8.31
CA GLU A 148 -13.44 -1.53 9.65
C GLU A 148 -14.06 -0.60 10.71
N LEU A 149 -13.79 0.71 10.62
CA LEU A 149 -14.42 1.73 11.47
C LEU A 149 -15.96 1.72 11.36
N LEU A 150 -16.47 1.54 10.14
CA LEU A 150 -17.91 1.56 9.85
C LEU A 150 -18.62 0.26 10.27
N THR A 151 -17.94 -0.86 10.20
CA THR A 151 -18.50 -2.20 10.47
C THR A 151 -18.25 -2.71 11.88
N SER A 152 -17.31 -2.10 12.61
CA SER A 152 -16.94 -2.51 13.98
C SER A 152 -18.07 -2.29 15.00
N LYS A 153 -18.99 -1.34 14.79
CA LYS A 153 -19.98 -0.96 15.79
C LYS A 153 -21.35 -1.59 15.53
N HIS A 154 -22.02 -2.02 16.61
CA HIS A 154 -23.43 -2.44 16.61
C HIS A 154 -24.45 -1.28 16.46
N THR A 155 -23.99 -0.06 16.20
CA THR A 155 -24.80 1.17 16.02
C THR A 155 -25.02 1.49 14.53
N PRO A 156 -26.04 2.29 14.15
CA PRO A 156 -26.32 2.61 12.76
C PRO A 156 -25.12 3.28 12.05
N THR A 157 -24.37 2.47 11.32
CA THR A 157 -23.16 2.79 10.53
C THR A 157 -23.37 3.93 9.55
N LEU A 158 -24.59 4.10 9.06
CA LEU A 158 -24.91 5.09 8.04
C LEU A 158 -24.66 6.53 8.51
N SER A 159 -24.86 6.80 9.80
CA SER A 159 -24.59 8.11 10.41
C SER A 159 -23.09 8.46 10.40
N MET A 160 -22.21 7.46 10.41
CA MET A 160 -20.75 7.64 10.42
C MET A 160 -20.12 7.60 9.02
N ALA A 161 -20.88 7.26 7.98
CA ALA A 161 -20.35 7.06 6.64
C ALA A 161 -19.68 8.32 6.05
N ILE A 162 -20.38 9.46 6.08
CA ILE A 162 -19.83 10.74 5.58
C ILE A 162 -18.63 11.20 6.44
N PRO A 163 -18.72 11.24 7.78
CA PRO A 163 -17.57 11.54 8.63
C PRO A 163 -16.35 10.64 8.38
N ALA A 164 -16.55 9.34 8.19
CA ALA A 164 -15.46 8.40 7.89
C ALA A 164 -14.79 8.71 6.54
N TYR A 165 -15.57 9.08 5.52
CA TYR A 165 -15.02 9.48 4.23
C TYR A 165 -14.25 10.81 4.29
N GLU A 166 -14.72 11.78 5.08
CA GLU A 166 -14.00 13.05 5.29
C GLU A 166 -12.67 12.84 6.04
N LEU A 167 -12.65 11.94 7.03
CA LEU A 167 -11.43 11.53 7.71
C LEU A 167 -10.46 10.85 6.74
N LEU A 168 -10.96 9.97 5.87
CA LEU A 168 -10.17 9.32 4.83
C LEU A 168 -9.57 10.36 3.86
N GLN A 169 -10.37 11.35 3.44
CA GLN A 169 -9.92 12.46 2.59
C GLN A 169 -8.76 13.23 3.23
N THR A 170 -8.88 13.52 4.53
CA THR A 170 -7.84 14.21 5.31
C THR A 170 -6.55 13.39 5.38
N LYS A 171 -6.64 12.08 5.64
CA LYS A 171 -5.48 11.18 5.70
C LYS A 171 -4.76 11.08 4.35
N TRP A 172 -5.50 10.90 3.25
CA TRP A 172 -4.90 10.87 1.91
C TRP A 172 -4.31 12.21 1.50
N THR A 173 -4.91 13.32 1.89
CA THR A 173 -4.33 14.65 1.62
C THR A 173 -2.99 14.83 2.34
N LYS A 174 -2.87 14.32 3.57
CA LYS A 174 -1.60 14.30 4.29
C LYS A 174 -0.58 13.38 3.62
N LEU A 175 -0.99 12.17 3.22
CA LEU A 175 -0.11 11.21 2.55
C LEU A 175 0.38 11.72 1.18
N LYS A 176 -0.44 12.48 0.45
CA LYS A 176 -0.03 13.15 -0.80
C LYS A 176 1.19 14.05 -0.60
N GLY A 177 1.31 14.68 0.56
CA GLY A 177 2.45 15.54 0.90
C GLY A 177 3.68 14.78 1.39
N THR A 178 3.53 13.54 1.85
CA THR A 178 4.66 12.71 2.33
C THR A 178 5.21 11.78 1.27
N ILE A 179 4.33 11.21 0.42
CA ILE A 179 4.67 10.30 -0.69
C ILE A 179 4.27 11.01 -1.98
N TRP A 180 5.09 11.99 -2.37
CA TRP A 180 4.78 12.87 -3.49
C TRP A 180 4.92 12.14 -4.84
N GLU A 181 5.74 11.08 -4.89
CA GLU A 181 5.94 10.19 -6.03
C GLU A 181 4.64 9.50 -6.45
N LEU A 182 3.76 9.21 -5.48
CA LEU A 182 2.43 8.62 -5.70
C LEU A 182 1.29 9.64 -5.63
N ALA A 183 1.61 10.94 -5.56
CA ALA A 183 0.62 12.01 -5.42
C ALA A 183 -0.45 11.99 -6.52
N HIS A 184 -0.06 11.65 -7.75
CA HIS A 184 -0.98 11.52 -8.88
C HIS A 184 -2.05 10.45 -8.64
N TYR A 185 -1.65 9.27 -8.13
CA TYR A 185 -2.57 8.18 -7.82
C TYR A 185 -3.48 8.52 -6.64
N ILE A 186 -2.93 9.17 -5.61
CA ILE A 186 -3.71 9.63 -4.44
C ILE A 186 -4.76 10.66 -4.87
N GLU A 187 -4.42 11.56 -5.80
CA GLU A 187 -5.33 12.57 -6.33
C GLU A 187 -6.52 11.95 -7.08
N ILE A 188 -6.28 10.94 -7.92
CA ILE A 188 -7.36 10.18 -8.57
C ILE A 188 -8.29 9.54 -7.52
N GLY A 189 -7.72 9.00 -6.44
CA GLY A 189 -8.48 8.46 -5.31
C GLY A 189 -9.32 9.53 -4.59
N LEU A 190 -8.73 10.69 -4.32
CA LEU A 190 -9.38 11.83 -3.67
C LEU A 190 -10.54 12.38 -4.52
N ASP A 191 -10.37 12.48 -5.84
CA ASP A 191 -11.44 12.90 -6.75
C ASP A 191 -12.62 11.94 -6.71
N LYS A 192 -12.33 10.64 -6.74
CA LYS A 192 -13.37 9.61 -6.64
C LYS A 192 -14.10 9.68 -5.31
N LEU A 193 -13.37 9.84 -4.21
CA LEU A 193 -13.92 9.97 -2.85
C LEU A 193 -14.78 11.22 -2.71
N SER A 194 -14.31 12.36 -3.24
CA SER A 194 -15.06 13.62 -3.25
C SER A 194 -16.41 13.46 -3.96
N ASN A 195 -16.44 12.75 -5.09
CA ASN A 195 -17.70 12.41 -5.74
C ASN A 195 -18.61 11.54 -4.84
N TYR A 196 -18.08 10.52 -4.15
CA TYR A 196 -18.88 9.73 -3.20
C TYR A 196 -19.47 10.57 -2.06
N ILE A 197 -18.67 11.45 -1.45
CA ILE A 197 -19.13 12.37 -0.41
C ILE A 197 -20.23 13.28 -0.96
N HIS A 198 -20.03 13.84 -2.15
CA HIS A 198 -21.01 14.72 -2.80
C HIS A 198 -22.34 14.01 -3.06
N GLN A 199 -22.32 12.77 -3.58
CA GLN A 199 -23.55 11.99 -3.78
C GLN A 199 -24.19 11.58 -2.45
N GLY A 200 -23.39 11.24 -1.43
CA GLY A 200 -23.86 10.96 -0.08
C GLY A 200 -24.59 12.15 0.55
N ARG A 201 -24.07 13.36 0.38
CA ARG A 201 -24.70 14.59 0.90
C ARG A 201 -26.03 14.95 0.21
N LYS A 202 -26.23 14.51 -1.05
CA LYS A 202 -27.52 14.69 -1.75
C LYS A 202 -28.61 13.76 -1.23
N THR A 203 -28.24 12.63 -0.63
CA THR A 203 -29.21 11.63 -0.16
C THR A 203 -29.63 11.94 1.27
N GLN A 204 -30.93 12.21 1.46
CA GLN A 204 -31.50 12.58 2.77
C GLN A 204 -31.32 11.49 3.84
N ILE A 205 -31.12 10.23 3.44
CA ILE A 205 -30.98 9.11 4.36
C ILE A 205 -29.75 9.25 5.27
N TYR A 206 -28.65 9.79 4.78
CA TYR A 206 -27.45 10.04 5.60
C TYR A 206 -27.71 11.16 6.61
N THR A 207 -28.36 12.25 6.18
CA THR A 207 -28.76 13.35 7.07
C THR A 207 -29.71 12.89 8.17
N LEU A 208 -30.72 12.10 7.82
CA LEU A 208 -31.65 11.53 8.79
C LEU A 208 -30.95 10.61 9.78
N ALA A 209 -30.05 9.74 9.29
CA ALA A 209 -29.28 8.85 10.16
C ALA A 209 -28.36 9.62 11.13
N MET A 210 -27.72 10.70 10.67
CA MET A 210 -26.92 11.58 11.53
C MET A 210 -27.76 12.29 12.60
N ILE A 211 -28.95 12.79 12.25
CA ILE A 211 -29.86 13.46 13.21
C ILE A 211 -30.38 12.49 14.28
N ILE A 212 -30.71 11.25 13.89
CA ILE A 212 -31.20 10.22 14.81
C ILE A 212 -30.09 9.75 15.75
N ASN A 213 -28.84 9.76 15.30
CA ASN A 213 -27.71 9.36 16.13
C ASN A 213 -27.35 10.46 17.15
N LEU A 214 -27.94 10.36 18.35
CA LEU A 214 -27.72 11.33 19.44
C LEU A 214 -26.25 11.54 19.82
N SER A 215 -25.37 10.55 19.62
CA SER A 215 -23.95 10.71 19.96
C SER A 215 -23.20 11.68 19.06
N LEU A 216 -23.65 11.89 17.81
CA LEU A 216 -23.06 12.88 16.90
C LEU A 216 -23.53 14.30 17.18
N LYS A 217 -24.59 14.48 17.98
CA LYS A 217 -25.17 15.79 18.30
C LYS A 217 -24.59 16.39 19.60
N LEU A 218 -23.84 15.60 20.36
CA LEU A 218 -23.36 15.93 21.70
C LEU A 218 -21.84 16.19 21.76
N GLU A 219 -21.14 16.12 20.63
CA GLU A 219 -19.79 16.66 20.42
C GLU A 219 -19.87 18.02 19.74
#